data_AF-A0A4R9M6P6-F1
#
_entry.id   AF-A0A4R9M6P6-F1
#
_cell.length_a   1.000
_cell.length_b   1.000
_cell.length_c   1.000
_cell.angle_alpha   90.00
_cell.angle_beta   90.00
_cell.angle_gamma   90.00
#
_symmetry.space_group_name_H-M   'P 1'
#
loop_
_entity.id
_entity.type
_entity.pdbx_description
1 polymer ?
#
loop_
_entity_poly.entity_id
_entity_poly.type
_entity_poly.pdbx_seq_one_letter_code
_entity_poly.pdbx_strand_id
1 'polypeptide(L)'
;RLNPEGRAEYDRLTEELKAAELAESIGKTKGIFELKSWEEAQKKLEEARKELQDFIKNTARALGFQIGNAPVKPLDTKNIANSSVDLQQRFIDAVENPNVNNFKTGDSLKIEFPEGTSPEKIKETLEKIGKQMVNDAYFDYDASVKSKELLEKFAKENGLNLPTSTPEQKQIYNSIKAELDTTIANAKADVTAARIEYVRENYARLTTEKLVAEFGDRIDTQNSTEKVTVLKNGEGVILNQVYYDSQNDNKTNIKFSDYTMYPGNECSPTSTSIVAEYMGAKPQNGEYQFVDDFIKQAQKDGILVKGTELKDNEYLKLVLPQYGQQLVNLSTDKNPIPGTNPVKYENSDWKTNSIKDALNEGKPVVVGGKFDVYPVTEGHRLVIVGYDSTGWIVHDPFGNANVTGYKGSGMYAHYDYGKWNIGKGVAFVIENLPKE
;
A
#
# COMPACT_ATOMS: atom_id res chain seq x y z
N ARG A 1 12.31 30.55 -9.29
CA ARG A 1 13.72 31.03 -9.37
C ARG A 1 14.51 30.01 -10.18
N LEU A 2 14.28 29.95 -11.48
CA LEU A 2 15.03 29.06 -12.37
C LEU A 2 16.26 29.81 -12.87
N ASN A 3 17.39 29.12 -13.04
CA ASN A 3 18.48 29.65 -13.85
C ASN A 3 18.02 29.72 -15.34
N PRO A 4 18.73 30.44 -16.22
CA PRO A 4 18.29 30.62 -17.60
C PRO A 4 18.05 29.31 -18.37
N GLU A 5 18.88 28.29 -18.13
CA GLU A 5 18.76 26.97 -18.76
C GLU A 5 17.53 26.20 -18.27
N GLY A 6 17.29 26.17 -16.95
CA GLY A 6 16.09 25.57 -16.39
C GLY A 6 14.81 26.32 -16.78
N ARG A 7 14.89 27.64 -17.01
CA ARG A 7 13.74 28.39 -17.53
C ARG A 7 13.44 28.01 -18.97
N ALA A 8 14.46 27.88 -19.81
CA ALA A 8 14.31 27.45 -21.20
C ALA A 8 13.72 26.03 -21.29
N GLU A 9 14.15 25.11 -20.43
CA GLU A 9 13.62 23.74 -20.40
C GLU A 9 12.18 23.68 -19.88
N TYR A 10 11.85 24.45 -18.84
CA TYR A 10 10.48 24.59 -18.36
C TYR A 10 9.55 25.15 -19.45
N ASP A 11 9.98 26.21 -20.13
CA ASP A 11 9.20 26.84 -21.19
C ASP A 11 9.06 25.87 -22.39
N ARG A 12 10.10 25.10 -22.75
CA ARG A 12 10.02 24.03 -23.78
C ARG A 12 8.97 22.97 -23.43
N LEU A 13 9.07 22.36 -22.25
CA LEU A 13 8.15 21.30 -21.80
C LEU A 13 6.71 21.82 -21.66
N THR A 14 6.53 23.07 -21.23
CA THR A 14 5.22 23.71 -21.14
C THR A 14 4.60 23.92 -22.53
N GLU A 15 5.38 24.34 -23.51
CA GLU A 15 4.90 24.50 -24.89
C GLU A 15 4.64 23.14 -25.56
N GLU A 16 5.44 22.11 -25.28
CA GLU A 16 5.18 20.73 -25.73
C GLU A 16 3.90 20.16 -25.12
N LEU A 17 3.65 20.40 -23.83
CA LEU A 17 2.40 20.01 -23.17
C LEU A 17 1.20 20.75 -23.77
N LYS A 18 1.28 22.07 -23.97
CA LYS A 18 0.21 22.84 -24.63
C LYS A 18 -0.04 22.37 -26.05
N ALA A 19 1.01 22.07 -26.81
CA ALA A 19 0.88 21.55 -28.17
C ALA A 19 0.22 20.16 -28.17
N ALA A 20 0.54 19.31 -27.20
CA ALA A 20 -0.07 18.00 -27.04
C ALA A 20 -1.54 18.08 -26.58
N GLU A 21 -1.88 18.95 -25.62
CA GLU A 21 -3.26 19.22 -25.17
C GLU A 21 -4.10 19.85 -26.30
N LEU A 22 -3.50 20.75 -27.08
CA LEU A 22 -4.13 21.32 -28.27
C LEU A 22 -4.36 20.22 -29.32
N ALA A 23 -3.39 19.34 -29.57
CA ALA A 23 -3.55 18.21 -30.47
C ALA A 23 -4.62 17.21 -29.99
N GLU A 24 -4.77 17.00 -28.68
CA GLU A 24 -5.85 16.21 -28.08
C GLU A 24 -7.23 16.87 -28.30
N SER A 25 -7.32 18.19 -28.10
CA SER A 25 -8.55 18.95 -28.31
C SER A 25 -8.97 19.03 -29.78
N ILE A 26 -8.01 19.19 -30.70
CA ILE A 26 -8.22 19.23 -32.15
C ILE A 26 -8.36 17.81 -32.73
N GLY A 27 -7.87 16.77 -32.05
CA GLY A 27 -8.05 15.36 -32.41
C GLY A 27 -9.52 14.90 -32.40
N LYS A 28 -10.44 15.67 -31.79
CA LYS A 28 -11.90 15.51 -31.94
C LYS A 28 -12.48 16.23 -33.17
N THR A 29 -11.72 17.10 -33.82
CA THR A 29 -12.07 17.82 -35.06
C THR A 29 -10.87 17.85 -36.02
N LYS A 30 -10.60 16.69 -36.64
CA LYS A 30 -9.86 16.46 -37.88
C LYS A 30 -8.77 17.49 -38.27
N GLY A 31 -7.52 17.11 -37.98
CA GLY A 31 -6.32 17.44 -38.78
C GLY A 31 -5.50 18.64 -38.29
N ILE A 32 -4.19 18.43 -38.07
CA ILE A 32 -3.05 19.33 -38.42
C ILE A 32 -1.67 18.82 -37.90
N PHE A 33 -1.57 17.73 -37.13
CA PHE A 33 -0.25 17.14 -36.79
C PHE A 33 -0.09 15.71 -37.33
N GLU A 34 1.08 15.43 -37.93
CA GLU A 34 1.55 14.11 -38.37
C GLU A 34 1.81 13.18 -37.17
N LEU A 35 0.75 12.78 -36.47
CA LEU A 35 0.76 11.65 -35.55
C LEU A 35 -0.02 10.52 -36.23
N LYS A 36 0.57 9.32 -36.33
CA LYS A 36 0.03 8.23 -37.15
C LYS A 36 -1.23 7.62 -36.53
N SER A 37 -1.49 7.86 -35.25
CA SER A 37 -2.73 7.48 -34.57
C SER A 37 -3.00 8.34 -33.32
N TRP A 38 -4.24 8.31 -32.84
CA TRP A 38 -4.65 8.93 -31.57
C TRP A 38 -3.92 8.33 -30.35
N GLU A 39 -3.57 7.04 -30.41
CA GLU A 39 -2.78 6.35 -29.39
C GLU A 39 -1.34 6.89 -29.29
N GLU A 40 -0.70 7.23 -30.42
CA GLU A 40 0.62 7.89 -30.40
C GLU A 40 0.55 9.31 -29.80
N ALA A 41 -0.56 10.03 -30.02
CA ALA A 41 -0.78 11.34 -29.43
C ALA A 41 -0.95 11.26 -27.91
N GLN A 42 -1.74 10.30 -27.42
CA GLN A 42 -1.87 10.05 -25.98
C GLN A 42 -0.54 9.64 -25.36
N LYS A 43 0.21 8.74 -26.00
CA LYS A 43 1.52 8.32 -25.51
C LYS A 43 2.49 9.50 -25.36
N LYS A 44 2.57 10.39 -26.36
CA LYS A 44 3.42 11.58 -26.29
C LYS A 44 2.95 12.59 -25.25
N LEU A 45 1.62 12.74 -25.08
CA LEU A 45 1.05 13.57 -24.02
C LEU A 45 1.46 13.06 -22.63
N GLU A 46 1.42 11.73 -22.43
CA GLU A 46 1.83 11.10 -21.19
C GLU A 46 3.35 11.19 -20.94
N GLU A 47 4.17 11.03 -21.98
CA GLU A 47 5.63 11.26 -21.91
C GLU A 47 5.94 12.71 -21.51
N ALA A 48 5.31 13.70 -22.14
CA ALA A 48 5.51 15.12 -21.84
C ALA A 48 5.02 15.51 -20.42
N ARG A 49 3.88 14.98 -19.97
CA ARG A 49 3.37 15.18 -18.60
C ARG A 49 4.36 14.66 -17.57
N LYS A 50 4.88 13.45 -17.80
CA LYS A 50 5.85 12.80 -16.92
C LYS A 50 7.16 13.59 -16.86
N GLU A 51 7.71 13.97 -18.01
CA GLU A 51 8.93 14.76 -18.09
C GLU A 51 8.80 16.12 -17.38
N LEU A 52 7.65 16.80 -17.56
CA LEU A 52 7.38 18.06 -16.86
C LEU A 52 7.24 17.87 -15.35
N GLN A 53 6.55 16.83 -14.89
CA GLN A 53 6.43 16.52 -13.47
C GLN A 53 7.79 16.20 -12.84
N ASP A 54 8.62 15.39 -13.52
CA ASP A 54 9.95 15.03 -13.08
C ASP A 54 10.86 16.27 -13.05
N PHE A 55 10.80 17.12 -14.06
CA PHE A 55 11.51 18.40 -14.11
C PHE A 55 11.13 19.31 -12.93
N ILE A 56 9.82 19.49 -12.67
CA ILE A 56 9.31 20.31 -11.57
C ILE A 56 9.78 19.76 -10.21
N LYS A 57 9.69 18.45 -10.00
CA LYS A 57 10.12 17.79 -8.76
C LYS A 57 11.63 17.90 -8.54
N ASN A 58 12.41 17.59 -9.56
CA ASN A 58 13.88 17.65 -9.48
C ASN A 58 14.36 19.08 -9.25
N THR A 59 13.73 20.05 -9.91
CA THR A 59 14.09 21.46 -9.75
C THR A 59 13.67 22.01 -8.39
N ALA A 60 12.50 21.64 -7.87
CA ALA A 60 12.09 22.05 -6.53
C ALA A 60 12.97 21.42 -5.43
N ARG A 61 13.35 20.15 -5.57
CA ARG A 61 14.33 19.48 -4.69
C ARG A 61 15.69 20.19 -4.74
N ALA A 62 16.19 20.51 -5.93
CA ALA A 62 17.45 21.24 -6.11
C ALA A 62 17.42 22.65 -5.51
N LEU A 63 16.23 23.26 -5.41
CA LEU A 63 16.01 24.58 -4.80
C LEU A 63 15.64 24.52 -3.31
N GLY A 64 15.68 23.34 -2.68
CA GLY A 64 15.37 23.15 -1.26
C GLY A 64 13.89 23.25 -0.89
N PHE A 65 12.98 23.23 -1.87
CA PHE A 65 11.55 23.15 -1.64
C PHE A 65 11.12 21.70 -1.49
N GLN A 66 10.49 21.37 -0.36
CA GLN A 66 9.68 20.16 -0.26
C GLN A 66 8.39 20.39 -1.06
N ILE A 67 8.27 19.78 -2.24
CA ILE A 67 6.96 19.60 -2.86
C ILE A 67 6.28 18.50 -2.04
N GLY A 68 5.40 18.88 -1.11
CA GLY A 68 4.42 17.94 -0.58
C GLY A 68 3.52 17.46 -1.70
N ASN A 69 3.07 16.21 -1.64
CA ASN A 69 2.05 15.72 -2.57
C ASN A 69 0.88 16.72 -2.56
N ALA A 70 0.43 17.15 -3.76
CA ALA A 70 -0.77 17.96 -3.85
C ALA A 70 -1.89 17.25 -3.06
N PRO A 71 -2.74 17.98 -2.32
CA PRO A 71 -3.79 17.35 -1.54
C PRO A 71 -4.63 16.45 -2.44
N VAL A 72 -4.74 15.18 -2.05
CA VAL A 72 -5.50 14.16 -2.76
C VAL A 72 -6.94 14.66 -2.87
N LYS A 73 -7.45 14.74 -4.09
CA LYS A 73 -8.86 15.10 -4.28
C LYS A 73 -9.72 13.89 -3.92
N PRO A 74 -10.81 14.07 -3.15
CA PRO A 74 -11.72 12.98 -2.85
C PRO A 74 -12.28 12.35 -4.12
N LEU A 75 -12.48 11.03 -4.08
CA LEU A 75 -13.13 10.30 -5.16
C LEU A 75 -14.60 10.76 -5.29
N ASP A 76 -15.05 11.01 -6.53
CA ASP A 76 -16.45 11.41 -6.78
C ASP A 76 -17.35 10.18 -6.84
N THR A 77 -18.23 10.02 -5.85
CA THR A 77 -19.11 8.86 -5.72
C THR A 77 -20.06 8.68 -6.91
N LYS A 78 -20.41 9.78 -7.61
CA LYS A 78 -21.27 9.74 -8.79
C LYS A 78 -20.59 9.10 -10.01
N ASN A 79 -19.26 9.07 -10.01
CA ASN A 79 -18.46 8.53 -11.10
C ASN A 79 -17.86 7.16 -10.77
N ILE A 80 -18.21 6.56 -9.62
CA ILE A 80 -17.81 5.20 -9.28
C ILE A 80 -18.63 4.23 -10.12
N ALA A 81 -18.00 3.70 -11.17
CA ALA A 81 -18.54 2.63 -11.98
C ALA A 81 -17.52 1.50 -11.95
N ASN A 82 -17.81 0.39 -11.25
CA ASN A 82 -16.98 -0.81 -11.22
C ASN A 82 -17.86 -2.03 -11.54
N SER A 83 -17.30 -3.08 -12.15
CA SER A 83 -18.06 -4.30 -12.43
C SER A 83 -18.29 -5.18 -11.19
N SER A 84 -17.48 -5.03 -10.13
CA SER A 84 -17.69 -5.67 -8.83
C SER A 84 -18.57 -4.78 -7.96
N VAL A 85 -19.80 -5.23 -7.68
CA VAL A 85 -20.74 -4.53 -6.78
C VAL A 85 -20.13 -4.35 -5.39
N ASP A 86 -19.38 -5.34 -4.90
CA ASP A 86 -18.76 -5.28 -3.57
C ASP A 86 -17.65 -4.23 -3.51
N LEU A 87 -16.78 -4.15 -4.53
CA LEU A 87 -15.75 -3.12 -4.59
C LEU A 87 -16.35 -1.73 -4.78
N GLN A 88 -17.38 -1.61 -5.63
CA GLN A 88 -18.10 -0.36 -5.81
C GLN A 88 -18.65 0.13 -4.46
N GLN A 89 -19.31 -0.75 -3.71
CA GLN A 89 -19.85 -0.39 -2.40
C GLN A 89 -18.73 -0.02 -1.42
N ARG A 90 -17.60 -0.72 -1.42
CA ARG A 90 -16.47 -0.35 -0.55
C ARG A 90 -15.84 0.99 -0.92
N PHE A 91 -15.77 1.35 -2.20
CA PHE A 91 -15.34 2.70 -2.60
C PHE A 91 -16.32 3.77 -2.12
N ILE A 92 -17.63 3.54 -2.28
CA ILE A 92 -18.66 4.46 -1.78
C ILE A 92 -18.54 4.60 -0.26
N ASP A 93 -18.49 3.48 0.46
CA ASP A 93 -18.40 3.47 1.92
C ASP A 93 -17.13 4.18 2.42
N ALA A 94 -15.99 4.01 1.75
CA ALA A 94 -14.73 4.67 2.10
C ALA A 94 -14.74 6.18 1.88
N VAL A 95 -15.58 6.69 0.97
CA VAL A 95 -15.72 8.12 0.66
C VAL A 95 -16.78 8.78 1.53
N GLU A 96 -17.93 8.14 1.68
CA GLU A 96 -19.12 8.76 2.31
C GLU A 96 -19.09 8.62 3.83
N ASN A 97 -18.47 7.57 4.36
CA ASN A 97 -18.45 7.32 5.80
C ASN A 97 -17.12 7.74 6.43
N PRO A 98 -17.16 8.44 7.58
CA PRO A 98 -15.95 8.68 8.33
C PRO A 98 -15.36 7.36 8.83
N ASN A 99 -14.04 7.26 8.81
CA ASN A 99 -13.30 6.10 9.29
C ASN A 99 -12.11 6.54 10.17
N VAL A 100 -11.31 5.57 10.62
CA VAL A 100 -10.16 5.85 11.48
C VAL A 100 -9.13 6.79 10.82
N ASN A 101 -9.06 6.83 9.48
CA ASN A 101 -8.16 7.73 8.78
C ASN A 101 -8.54 9.21 8.96
N ASN A 102 -9.84 9.52 8.94
CA ASN A 102 -10.35 10.87 9.23
C ASN A 102 -10.00 11.32 10.65
N PHE A 103 -9.99 10.39 11.61
CA PHE A 103 -9.54 10.71 12.96
C PHE A 103 -8.03 11.07 13.00
N LYS A 104 -7.19 10.45 12.15
CA LYS A 104 -5.75 10.77 12.10
C LYS A 104 -5.46 12.14 11.55
N THR A 105 -6.21 12.53 10.54
CA THR A 105 -6.05 13.82 9.87
C THR A 105 -6.74 14.95 10.64
N GLY A 106 -7.56 14.62 11.65
CA GLY A 106 -8.33 15.59 12.42
C GLY A 106 -9.61 16.03 11.71
N ASP A 107 -10.01 15.34 10.64
CA ASP A 107 -11.22 15.60 9.89
C ASP A 107 -12.48 15.32 10.73
N SER A 108 -13.63 15.78 10.22
CA SER A 108 -14.91 15.52 10.89
C SER A 108 -15.25 14.03 10.84
N LEU A 109 -15.82 13.53 11.94
CA LEU A 109 -16.41 12.20 12.08
C LEU A 109 -17.94 12.27 12.04
N LYS A 110 -18.49 13.41 11.62
CA LYS A 110 -19.93 13.60 11.47
C LYS A 110 -20.43 12.83 10.26
N ILE A 111 -21.53 12.12 10.41
CA ILE A 111 -22.21 11.46 9.31
C ILE A 111 -23.34 12.36 8.82
N GLU A 112 -23.40 12.54 7.50
CA GLU A 112 -24.50 13.26 6.84
C GLU A 112 -25.53 12.27 6.33
N PHE A 113 -26.81 12.60 6.55
CA PHE A 113 -27.92 11.77 6.13
C PHE A 113 -28.75 12.51 5.09
N PRO A 114 -29.06 11.89 3.93
CA PRO A 114 -29.97 12.47 2.96
C PRO A 114 -31.33 12.80 3.58
N GLU A 115 -31.97 13.85 3.07
CA GLU A 115 -33.33 14.22 3.47
C GLU A 115 -34.30 13.04 3.23
N GLY A 116 -35.11 12.70 4.23
CA GLY A 116 -36.02 11.57 4.19
C GLY A 116 -35.43 10.22 4.62
N THR A 117 -34.16 10.15 5.05
CA THR A 117 -33.61 8.94 5.69
C THR A 117 -34.41 8.59 6.95
N SER A 118 -34.85 7.34 7.07
CA SER A 118 -35.66 6.93 8.23
C SER A 118 -34.86 6.96 9.53
N PRO A 119 -35.48 7.25 10.68
CA PRO A 119 -34.81 7.24 11.99
C PRO A 119 -34.12 5.90 12.30
N GLU A 120 -34.73 4.78 11.91
CA GLU A 120 -34.17 3.44 12.10
C GLU A 120 -32.88 3.28 11.30
N LYS A 121 -32.83 3.79 10.06
CA LYS A 121 -31.64 3.70 9.22
C LYS A 121 -30.53 4.61 9.73
N ILE A 122 -30.88 5.80 10.21
CA ILE A 122 -29.92 6.70 10.87
C ILE A 122 -29.28 6.00 12.07
N LYS A 123 -30.10 5.39 12.93
CA LYS A 123 -29.63 4.64 14.10
C LYS A 123 -28.69 3.50 13.70
N GLU A 124 -29.12 2.66 12.76
CA GLU A 124 -28.32 1.52 12.28
C GLU A 124 -26.95 1.97 11.74
N THR A 125 -26.93 3.01 10.92
CA THR A 125 -25.71 3.55 10.33
C THR A 125 -24.76 4.13 11.38
N LEU A 126 -25.28 4.93 12.33
CA LEU A 126 -24.49 5.49 13.43
C LEU A 126 -23.87 4.39 14.31
N GLU A 127 -24.65 3.36 14.66
CA GLU A 127 -24.15 2.22 15.45
C GLU A 127 -23.10 1.44 14.66
N LYS A 128 -23.36 1.11 13.39
CA LYS A 128 -22.44 0.35 12.53
C LYS A 128 -21.09 1.06 12.39
N ILE A 129 -21.10 2.32 11.96
CA ILE A 129 -19.87 3.09 11.71
C ILE A 129 -19.15 3.37 13.02
N GLY A 130 -19.87 3.77 14.08
CA GLY A 130 -19.26 4.01 15.38
C GLY A 130 -18.53 2.78 15.93
N LYS A 131 -19.15 1.59 15.86
CA LYS A 131 -18.54 0.32 16.26
C LYS A 131 -17.31 -0.04 15.43
N GLN A 132 -17.42 0.12 14.11
CA GLN A 132 -16.30 -0.09 13.19
C GLN A 132 -15.11 0.79 13.59
N MET A 133 -15.32 2.10 13.76
CA MET A 133 -14.23 3.04 14.03
C MET A 133 -13.55 2.82 15.38
N VAL A 134 -14.29 2.44 16.44
CA VAL A 134 -13.66 2.17 17.75
C VAL A 134 -12.81 0.89 17.70
N ASN A 135 -13.24 -0.12 16.92
CA ASN A 135 -12.48 -1.34 16.70
C ASN A 135 -11.25 -1.07 15.82
N ASP A 136 -11.41 -0.35 14.70
CA ASP A 136 -10.30 0.08 13.85
C ASP A 136 -9.25 0.86 14.66
N ALA A 137 -9.69 1.86 15.44
CA ALA A 137 -8.78 2.64 16.27
C ALA A 137 -8.11 1.82 17.38
N TYR A 138 -8.77 0.79 17.90
CA TYR A 138 -8.17 -0.09 18.91
C TYR A 138 -7.00 -0.88 18.34
N PHE A 139 -7.12 -1.33 17.09
CA PHE A 139 -6.15 -2.21 16.45
C PHE A 139 -5.07 -1.49 15.62
N ASP A 140 -5.32 -0.24 15.17
CA ASP A 140 -4.43 0.51 14.26
C ASP A 140 -3.55 1.57 14.97
N TYR A 141 -3.98 2.14 16.09
CA TYR A 141 -3.28 3.28 16.72
C TYR A 141 -2.40 2.95 17.92
N ASP A 142 -3.04 2.51 18.99
CA ASP A 142 -2.44 2.18 20.28
C ASP A 142 -3.61 1.86 21.21
N ALA A 143 -3.62 0.65 21.77
CA ALA A 143 -4.72 0.08 22.53
C ALA A 143 -5.48 1.08 23.44
N SER A 144 -6.81 0.94 23.46
CA SER A 144 -7.83 1.59 24.33
C SER A 144 -7.89 3.13 24.42
N VAL A 145 -6.77 3.88 24.48
CA VAL A 145 -6.80 5.34 24.72
C VAL A 145 -7.32 6.08 23.50
N LYS A 146 -6.75 5.81 22.32
CA LYS A 146 -7.19 6.45 21.07
C LYS A 146 -8.58 6.04 20.64
N SER A 147 -9.00 4.81 20.91
CA SER A 147 -10.39 4.37 20.68
C SER A 147 -11.39 5.13 21.53
N LYS A 148 -11.06 5.43 22.79
CA LYS A 148 -11.91 6.25 23.67
C LYS A 148 -11.98 7.70 23.21
N GLU A 149 -10.85 8.31 22.84
CA GLU A 149 -10.82 9.66 22.28
C GLU A 149 -11.65 9.75 20.99
N LEU A 150 -11.51 8.76 20.09
CA LEU A 150 -12.31 8.66 18.88
C LEU A 150 -13.79 8.54 19.21
N LEU A 151 -14.17 7.65 20.14
CA LEU A 151 -15.56 7.47 20.56
C LEU A 151 -16.17 8.79 21.04
N GLU A 152 -15.46 9.53 21.90
CA GLU A 152 -15.96 10.80 22.42
C GLU A 152 -16.12 11.86 21.32
N LYS A 153 -15.16 11.93 20.37
CA LYS A 153 -15.26 12.84 19.22
C LYS A 153 -16.43 12.48 18.32
N PHE A 154 -16.55 11.21 17.93
CA PHE A 154 -17.64 10.71 17.10
C PHE A 154 -19.00 10.96 17.76
N ALA A 155 -19.13 10.65 19.05
CA ALA A 155 -20.34 10.86 19.81
C ALA A 155 -20.74 12.34 19.90
N LYS A 156 -19.77 13.23 20.14
CA LYS A 156 -20.03 14.67 20.20
C LYS A 156 -20.49 15.22 18.85
N GLU A 157 -19.82 14.87 17.76
CA GLU A 157 -20.10 15.40 16.42
C GLU A 157 -21.42 14.89 15.85
N ASN A 158 -21.87 13.71 16.28
CA ASN A 158 -23.15 13.12 15.89
C ASN A 158 -24.25 13.32 16.96
N GLY A 159 -24.01 14.14 17.99
CA GLY A 159 -25.02 14.50 19.00
C GLY A 159 -25.48 13.34 19.89
N LEU A 160 -24.61 12.36 20.14
CA LEU A 160 -24.95 11.11 20.87
C LEU A 160 -24.74 11.21 22.39
N ASN A 161 -23.82 12.06 22.84
CA ASN A 161 -23.42 12.21 24.25
C ASN A 161 -23.58 13.64 24.81
N LEU A 162 -24.36 14.50 24.15
CA LEU A 162 -24.61 15.86 24.60
C LEU A 162 -25.62 15.89 25.77
N PRO A 163 -25.60 16.94 26.62
CA PRO A 163 -26.64 17.12 27.64
C PRO A 163 -28.06 17.12 27.08
N THR A 164 -28.21 17.60 25.84
CA THR A 164 -29.46 17.67 25.08
C THR A 164 -29.79 16.39 24.31
N SER A 165 -28.95 15.36 24.33
CA SER A 165 -29.19 14.12 23.58
C SER A 165 -30.41 13.36 24.12
N THR A 166 -31.22 12.83 23.20
CA THR A 166 -32.39 12.00 23.50
C THR A 166 -31.98 10.66 24.14
N PRO A 167 -32.92 9.95 24.79
CA PRO A 167 -32.66 8.59 25.28
C PRO A 167 -32.15 7.63 24.20
N GLU A 168 -32.69 7.72 22.99
CA GLU A 168 -32.31 6.89 21.85
C GLU A 168 -30.88 7.20 21.38
N GLN A 169 -30.50 8.48 21.31
CA GLN A 169 -29.14 8.90 20.98
C GLN A 169 -28.12 8.39 22.02
N LYS A 170 -28.47 8.48 23.31
CA LYS A 170 -27.65 7.95 24.40
C LYS A 170 -27.53 6.43 24.34
N GLN A 171 -28.58 5.73 23.88
CA GLN A 171 -28.53 4.28 23.67
C GLN A 171 -27.52 3.89 22.59
N ILE A 172 -27.45 4.63 21.48
CA ILE A 172 -26.44 4.42 20.42
C ILE A 172 -25.03 4.57 21.00
N TYR A 173 -24.76 5.66 21.72
CA TYR A 173 -23.47 5.88 22.38
C TYR A 173 -23.10 4.72 23.31
N ASN A 174 -24.03 4.29 24.16
CA ASN A 174 -23.82 3.17 25.07
C ASN A 174 -23.57 1.85 24.33
N SER A 175 -24.21 1.62 23.18
CA SER A 175 -23.97 0.44 22.35
C SER A 175 -22.55 0.42 21.77
N ILE A 176 -22.08 1.56 21.23
CA ILE A 176 -20.72 1.66 20.70
C ILE A 176 -19.69 1.54 21.83
N LYS A 177 -19.96 2.14 22.99
CA LYS A 177 -19.10 1.99 24.17
C LYS A 177 -19.02 0.53 24.64
N ALA A 178 -20.15 -0.19 24.66
CA ALA A 178 -20.18 -1.60 25.03
C ALA A 178 -19.42 -2.50 24.04
N GLU A 179 -19.46 -2.17 22.75
CA GLU A 179 -18.62 -2.83 21.73
C GLU A 179 -17.14 -2.64 22.05
N LEU A 180 -16.69 -1.40 22.29
CA LEU A 180 -15.31 -1.12 22.65
C LEU A 180 -14.89 -1.85 23.93
N ASP A 181 -15.73 -1.84 24.97
CA ASP A 181 -15.48 -2.55 26.22
C ASP A 181 -15.35 -4.08 25.98
N THR A 182 -16.16 -4.65 25.08
CA THR A 182 -16.09 -6.05 24.64
C THR A 182 -14.80 -6.34 23.88
N THR A 183 -14.44 -5.51 22.90
CA THR A 183 -13.19 -5.64 22.13
C THR A 183 -11.97 -5.61 23.05
N ILE A 184 -11.93 -4.67 24.01
CA ILE A 184 -10.88 -4.59 25.02
C ILE A 184 -10.85 -5.88 25.85
N ALA A 185 -12.00 -6.38 26.30
CA ALA A 185 -12.07 -7.59 27.12
C ALA A 185 -11.57 -8.83 26.37
N ASN A 186 -11.98 -9.00 25.11
CA ASN A 186 -11.61 -10.15 24.27
C ASN A 186 -10.13 -10.13 23.90
N ALA A 187 -9.58 -8.95 23.60
CA ALA A 187 -8.18 -8.81 23.22
C ALA A 187 -7.20 -8.99 24.40
N LYS A 188 -7.65 -8.96 25.67
CA LYS A 188 -6.76 -9.05 26.85
C LYS A 188 -5.88 -10.29 26.89
N ALA A 189 -6.36 -11.42 26.36
CA ALA A 189 -5.62 -12.68 26.41
C ALA A 189 -4.40 -12.67 25.48
N ASP A 190 -4.59 -12.20 24.25
CA ASP A 190 -3.55 -12.05 23.23
C ASP A 190 -3.95 -10.92 22.27
N VAL A 191 -3.49 -9.70 22.56
CA VAL A 191 -3.83 -8.50 21.78
C VAL A 191 -3.31 -8.61 20.35
N THR A 192 -2.14 -9.23 20.17
CA THR A 192 -1.51 -9.41 18.86
C THR A 192 -2.33 -10.35 18.01
N ALA A 193 -2.73 -11.51 18.54
CA ALA A 193 -3.59 -12.45 17.81
C ALA A 193 -4.95 -11.83 17.45
N ALA A 194 -5.60 -11.16 18.40
CA ALA A 194 -6.87 -10.48 18.16
C ALA A 194 -6.75 -9.39 17.08
N ARG A 195 -5.64 -8.64 17.06
CA ARG A 195 -5.35 -7.67 16.00
C ARG A 195 -5.19 -8.34 14.65
N ILE A 196 -4.39 -9.40 14.56
CA ILE A 196 -4.13 -10.12 13.31
C ILE A 196 -5.44 -10.67 12.73
N GLU A 197 -6.27 -11.31 13.57
CA GLU A 197 -7.58 -11.84 13.17
C GLU A 197 -8.49 -10.72 12.67
N TYR A 198 -8.64 -9.64 13.44
CA TYR A 198 -9.46 -8.49 13.05
C TYR A 198 -9.02 -7.89 11.72
N VAL A 199 -7.71 -7.64 11.55
CA VAL A 199 -7.16 -7.06 10.32
C VAL A 199 -7.38 -8.00 9.14
N ARG A 200 -7.22 -9.31 9.30
CA ARG A 200 -7.44 -10.30 8.24
C ARG A 200 -8.90 -10.37 7.82
N GLU A 201 -9.84 -10.41 8.77
CA GLU A 201 -11.28 -10.40 8.49
C GLU A 201 -11.75 -9.12 7.78
N ASN A 202 -11.11 -7.99 8.08
CA ASN A 202 -11.49 -6.67 7.55
C ASN A 202 -10.57 -6.19 6.42
N TYR A 203 -9.66 -7.02 5.92
CA TYR A 203 -8.53 -6.56 5.10
C TYR A 203 -8.96 -5.84 3.81
N ALA A 204 -9.97 -6.37 3.13
CA ALA A 204 -10.47 -5.76 1.89
C ALA A 204 -11.03 -4.35 2.12
N ARG A 205 -11.75 -4.14 3.24
CA ARG A 205 -12.27 -2.83 3.64
C ARG A 205 -11.13 -1.89 4.02
N LEU A 206 -10.26 -2.30 4.94
CA LEU A 206 -9.12 -1.48 5.41
C LEU A 206 -8.19 -1.08 4.27
N THR A 207 -7.94 -1.99 3.32
CA THR A 207 -7.19 -1.71 2.10
C THR A 207 -7.90 -0.65 1.25
N THR A 208 -9.20 -0.82 1.01
CA THR A 208 -9.98 0.13 0.19
C THR A 208 -9.97 1.53 0.82
N GLU A 209 -10.25 1.64 2.12
CA GLU A 209 -10.21 2.90 2.86
C GLU A 209 -8.84 3.57 2.77
N LYS A 210 -7.76 2.80 2.94
CA LYS A 210 -6.40 3.32 2.84
C LYS A 210 -6.07 3.83 1.43
N LEU A 211 -6.41 3.06 0.39
CA LEU A 211 -6.13 3.44 -0.98
C LEU A 211 -6.97 4.64 -1.42
N VAL A 212 -8.24 4.72 -1.01
CA VAL A 212 -9.08 5.90 -1.26
C VAL A 212 -8.51 7.14 -0.58
N ALA A 213 -8.04 7.02 0.66
CA ALA A 213 -7.41 8.13 1.37
C ALA A 213 -6.11 8.61 0.69
N GLU A 214 -5.29 7.67 0.18
CA GLU A 214 -3.98 7.97 -0.42
C GLU A 214 -4.07 8.42 -1.89
N PHE A 215 -5.00 7.86 -2.66
CA PHE A 215 -5.06 8.06 -4.12
C PHE A 215 -6.31 8.81 -4.58
N GLY A 216 -7.42 8.74 -3.85
CA GLY A 216 -8.64 9.49 -4.13
C GLY A 216 -9.08 9.40 -5.58
N ASP A 217 -9.27 10.56 -6.22
CA ASP A 217 -9.70 10.65 -7.62
C ASP A 217 -8.71 10.13 -8.66
N ARG A 218 -7.47 9.79 -8.28
CA ARG A 218 -6.50 9.10 -9.15
C ARG A 218 -6.87 7.64 -9.38
N ILE A 219 -7.74 7.06 -8.55
CA ILE A 219 -8.21 5.68 -8.75
C ILE A 219 -9.09 5.62 -10.00
N ASP A 220 -8.74 4.71 -10.90
CA ASP A 220 -9.60 4.29 -12.00
C ASP A 220 -10.60 3.26 -11.49
N THR A 221 -11.78 3.75 -11.10
CA THR A 221 -12.85 2.91 -10.55
C THR A 221 -13.42 1.94 -11.58
N GLN A 222 -13.24 2.17 -12.89
CA GLN A 222 -13.75 1.31 -13.95
C GLN A 222 -12.86 0.09 -14.16
N ASN A 223 -11.55 0.29 -14.13
CA ASN A 223 -10.58 -0.77 -14.40
C ASN A 223 -10.05 -1.46 -13.13
N SER A 224 -10.34 -0.92 -11.95
CA SER A 224 -10.01 -1.57 -10.68
C SER A 224 -10.81 -2.86 -10.47
N THR A 225 -10.27 -3.79 -9.70
CA THR A 225 -10.90 -5.06 -9.33
C THR A 225 -10.67 -5.37 -7.86
N GLU A 226 -11.32 -6.40 -7.34
CA GLU A 226 -11.09 -6.91 -5.98
C GLU A 226 -9.61 -7.16 -5.67
N LYS A 227 -8.81 -7.51 -6.68
CA LYS A 227 -7.40 -7.90 -6.56
C LYS A 227 -6.41 -6.79 -6.92
N VAL A 228 -6.83 -5.78 -7.67
CA VAL A 228 -5.93 -4.73 -8.18
C VAL A 228 -6.66 -3.40 -8.22
N THR A 229 -6.07 -2.37 -7.62
CA THR A 229 -6.44 -0.98 -7.82
C THR A 229 -5.62 -0.40 -8.96
N VAL A 230 -6.30 0.10 -9.99
CA VAL A 230 -5.67 0.74 -11.14
C VAL A 230 -5.70 2.25 -10.94
N LEU A 231 -4.59 2.93 -11.23
CA LEU A 231 -4.54 4.38 -11.26
C LEU A 231 -4.81 4.90 -12.69
N LYS A 232 -5.52 6.01 -12.79
CA LYS A 232 -5.89 6.66 -14.06
C LYS A 232 -4.65 6.98 -14.90
N ASN A 233 -4.87 7.11 -16.21
CA ASN A 233 -3.84 7.48 -17.20
C ASN A 233 -2.62 6.53 -17.22
N GLY A 234 -2.76 5.30 -16.72
CA GLY A 234 -1.65 4.36 -16.61
C GLY A 234 -0.60 4.77 -15.58
N GLU A 235 -0.96 5.60 -14.59
CA GLU A 235 -0.02 6.04 -13.55
C GLU A 235 0.56 4.86 -12.75
N GLY A 236 -0.19 3.77 -12.62
CA GLY A 236 0.31 2.53 -12.04
C GLY A 236 -0.78 1.58 -11.55
N VAL A 237 -0.34 0.54 -10.86
CA VAL A 237 -1.20 -0.50 -10.30
C VAL A 237 -0.80 -0.80 -8.86
N ILE A 238 -1.78 -1.09 -8.01
CA ILE A 238 -1.57 -1.55 -6.65
C ILE A 238 -2.32 -2.87 -6.47
N LEU A 239 -1.61 -3.91 -6.05
CA LEU A 239 -2.21 -5.18 -5.67
C LEU A 239 -3.00 -5.00 -4.38
N ASN A 240 -4.26 -5.37 -4.42
CA ASN A 240 -5.13 -5.45 -3.26
C ASN A 240 -4.93 -6.84 -2.61
N GLN A 241 -5.32 -6.95 -1.34
CA GLN A 241 -5.37 -8.24 -0.63
C GLN A 241 -4.03 -8.96 -0.42
N VAL A 242 -2.89 -8.28 -0.62
CA VAL A 242 -1.59 -8.77 -0.13
C VAL A 242 -1.55 -8.49 1.36
N TYR A 243 -1.76 -9.46 2.24
CA TYR A 243 -1.80 -9.21 3.68
C TYR A 243 -0.50 -8.58 4.19
N TYR A 244 -0.61 -7.52 4.98
CA TYR A 244 0.53 -6.92 5.65
C TYR A 244 0.79 -7.62 6.98
N ASP A 245 1.98 -8.20 7.12
CA ASP A 245 2.49 -8.72 8.38
C ASP A 245 3.65 -7.85 8.88
N SER A 246 3.50 -7.33 10.10
CA SER A 246 4.57 -6.62 10.81
C SER A 246 5.51 -7.65 11.44
N GLN A 247 6.83 -7.53 11.19
CA GLN A 247 7.81 -8.42 11.81
C GLN A 247 7.93 -8.21 13.33
N ASN A 248 7.37 -7.12 13.86
CA ASN A 248 7.31 -6.88 15.31
C ASN A 248 6.20 -7.70 15.99
N ASP A 249 5.32 -8.32 15.21
CA ASP A 249 4.17 -9.10 15.69
C ASP A 249 4.47 -10.60 15.78
N ASN A 250 5.53 -11.02 15.11
CA ASN A 250 5.99 -12.40 15.06
C ASN A 250 6.30 -12.92 16.47
N LYS A 251 6.21 -14.23 16.66
CA LYS A 251 6.51 -14.88 17.96
C LYS A 251 7.88 -15.54 17.98
N THR A 252 8.44 -15.81 16.81
CA THR A 252 9.72 -16.50 16.68
C THR A 252 10.85 -15.74 17.37
N ASN A 253 11.60 -16.46 18.20
CA ASN A 253 12.77 -15.93 18.90
C ASN A 253 13.81 -17.03 19.05
N ILE A 254 14.81 -17.02 18.17
CA ILE A 254 15.81 -18.08 18.03
C ILE A 254 17.19 -17.48 18.24
N LYS A 255 17.93 -18.05 19.19
CA LYS A 255 19.32 -17.70 19.45
C LYS A 255 20.26 -18.64 18.67
N PHE A 256 20.98 -18.08 17.70
CA PHE A 256 22.10 -18.74 17.04
C PHE A 256 23.42 -18.36 17.71
N SER A 257 24.54 -18.90 17.20
CA SER A 257 25.87 -18.69 17.78
C SER A 257 26.37 -17.24 17.69
N ASP A 258 26.09 -16.56 16.58
CA ASP A 258 26.59 -15.22 16.23
C ASP A 258 25.47 -14.19 16.03
N TYR A 259 24.21 -14.62 16.16
CA TYR A 259 23.04 -13.85 15.78
C TYR A 259 21.81 -14.30 16.58
N THR A 260 20.89 -13.37 16.85
CA THR A 260 19.57 -13.71 17.39
C THR A 260 18.53 -13.23 16.40
N MET A 261 17.69 -14.17 15.94
CA MET A 261 16.44 -13.86 15.26
C MET A 261 15.39 -13.60 16.32
N TYR A 262 14.72 -12.46 16.26
CA TYR A 262 13.69 -12.08 17.22
C TYR A 262 12.68 -11.16 16.52
N PRO A 263 11.50 -10.92 17.11
CA PRO A 263 10.51 -10.01 16.52
C PRO A 263 11.09 -8.61 16.37
N GLY A 264 11.13 -8.08 15.15
CA GLY A 264 11.88 -6.87 14.83
C GLY A 264 13.22 -7.12 14.11
N ASN A 265 13.64 -8.38 13.91
CA ASN A 265 14.85 -8.75 13.17
C ASN A 265 14.61 -9.96 12.23
N GLU A 266 13.53 -9.88 11.47
CA GLU A 266 12.97 -10.99 10.66
C GLU A 266 12.52 -10.52 9.26
N CYS A 267 13.08 -9.42 8.75
CA CYS A 267 12.60 -8.78 7.52
C CYS A 267 12.56 -9.73 6.31
N SER A 268 13.56 -10.59 6.16
CA SER A 268 13.64 -11.58 5.06
C SER A 268 12.55 -12.65 5.14
N PRO A 269 12.44 -13.45 6.23
CA PRO A 269 11.37 -14.44 6.35
C PRO A 269 9.98 -13.79 6.37
N THR A 270 9.78 -12.62 6.99
CA THR A 270 8.47 -11.94 6.98
C THR A 270 8.05 -11.49 5.58
N SER A 271 8.95 -10.81 4.84
CA SER A 271 8.64 -10.36 3.47
C SER A 271 8.35 -11.53 2.54
N THR A 272 9.11 -12.63 2.66
CA THR A 272 8.88 -13.85 1.89
C THR A 272 7.53 -14.45 2.23
N SER A 273 7.19 -14.51 3.51
CA SER A 273 5.94 -15.12 4.00
C SER A 273 4.71 -14.37 3.53
N ILE A 274 4.74 -13.03 3.51
CA ILE A 274 3.68 -12.19 2.93
C ILE A 274 3.38 -12.60 1.48
N VAL A 275 4.43 -12.73 0.65
CA VAL A 275 4.28 -13.10 -0.76
C VAL A 275 3.84 -14.55 -0.90
N ALA A 276 4.42 -15.47 -0.13
CA ALA A 276 4.09 -16.90 -0.19
C ALA A 276 2.63 -17.17 0.17
N GLU A 277 2.14 -16.55 1.24
CA GLU A 277 0.74 -16.66 1.67
C GLU A 277 -0.21 -16.06 0.64
N TYR A 278 0.11 -14.90 0.07
CA TYR A 278 -0.66 -14.31 -1.02
C TYR A 278 -0.75 -15.23 -2.24
N MET A 279 0.35 -15.93 -2.56
CA MET A 279 0.41 -16.90 -3.66
C MET A 279 -0.26 -18.24 -3.32
N GLY A 280 -0.79 -18.40 -2.10
CA GLY A 280 -1.67 -19.51 -1.71
C GLY A 280 -1.06 -20.49 -0.71
N ALA A 281 0.14 -20.22 -0.19
CA ALA A 281 0.70 -21.04 0.89
C ALA A 281 -0.23 -21.01 2.11
N LYS A 282 -0.28 -22.13 2.83
CA LYS A 282 -1.08 -22.28 4.06
C LYS A 282 -0.17 -22.73 5.21
N PRO A 283 -0.38 -22.21 6.43
CA PRO A 283 0.35 -22.68 7.61
C PRO A 283 0.16 -24.19 7.79
N GLN A 284 1.22 -24.90 8.22
CA GLN A 284 1.19 -26.35 8.44
C GLN A 284 1.26 -26.74 9.93
N ASN A 285 1.63 -25.81 10.81
CA ASN A 285 1.96 -26.05 12.22
C ASN A 285 1.10 -25.24 13.19
N GLY A 286 -0.03 -24.67 12.73
CA GLY A 286 -1.03 -24.00 13.57
C GLY A 286 -0.63 -22.61 14.09
N GLU A 287 0.38 -21.98 13.48
CA GLU A 287 0.79 -20.61 13.82
C GLU A 287 -0.18 -19.56 13.24
N TYR A 288 -0.34 -18.43 13.92
CA TYR A 288 -1.25 -17.35 13.50
C TYR A 288 -0.71 -16.57 12.29
N GLN A 289 0.58 -16.24 12.30
CA GLN A 289 1.24 -15.66 11.13
C GLN A 289 2.01 -16.73 10.40
N PHE A 290 1.94 -16.68 9.06
CA PHE A 290 2.61 -17.65 8.21
C PHE A 290 4.14 -17.64 8.38
N VAL A 291 4.72 -16.50 8.77
CA VAL A 291 6.17 -16.40 9.01
C VAL A 291 6.68 -17.27 10.16
N ASP A 292 5.94 -17.35 11.26
CA ASP A 292 6.31 -18.21 12.39
C ASP A 292 6.24 -19.68 11.96
N ASP A 293 5.23 -20.05 11.16
CA ASP A 293 5.12 -21.38 10.57
C ASP A 293 6.29 -21.70 9.63
N PHE A 294 6.62 -20.76 8.75
CA PHE A 294 7.68 -20.85 7.76
C PHE A 294 9.05 -21.06 8.43
N ILE A 295 9.36 -20.28 9.46
CA ILE A 295 10.63 -20.41 10.20
C ILE A 295 10.68 -21.75 10.96
N LYS A 296 9.59 -22.12 11.64
CA LYS A 296 9.49 -23.39 12.37
C LYS A 296 9.67 -24.59 11.46
N GLN A 297 9.06 -24.57 10.27
CA GLN A 297 9.23 -25.62 9.27
C GLN A 297 10.67 -25.68 8.77
N ALA A 298 11.32 -24.54 8.50
CA ALA A 298 12.73 -24.49 8.12
C ALA A 298 13.68 -25.08 9.19
N GLN A 299 13.39 -24.88 10.48
CA GLN A 299 14.16 -25.51 11.57
C GLN A 299 13.92 -27.02 11.64
N LYS A 300 12.65 -27.44 11.55
CA LYS A 300 12.25 -28.86 11.59
C LYS A 300 12.91 -29.67 10.49
N ASP A 301 13.05 -29.09 9.29
CA ASP A 301 13.67 -29.74 8.14
C ASP A 301 15.20 -29.62 8.13
N GLY A 302 15.80 -28.99 9.15
CA GLY A 302 17.24 -28.81 9.24
C GLY A 302 17.82 -27.85 8.20
N ILE A 303 16.98 -26.99 7.62
CA ILE A 303 17.39 -25.97 6.63
C ILE A 303 17.95 -24.73 7.37
N LEU A 304 17.31 -24.33 8.46
CA LEU A 304 17.74 -23.19 9.27
C LEU A 304 18.37 -23.68 10.57
N VAL A 305 19.70 -23.79 10.60
CA VAL A 305 20.44 -24.35 11.74
C VAL A 305 21.35 -23.33 12.41
N LYS A 306 22.08 -22.52 11.63
CA LYS A 306 23.13 -21.63 12.15
C LYS A 306 22.76 -20.15 12.10
N GLY A 307 21.68 -19.79 11.42
CA GLY A 307 21.26 -18.41 11.19
C GLY A 307 22.00 -17.73 10.02
N THR A 308 23.20 -18.19 9.68
CA THR A 308 23.95 -17.70 8.51
C THR A 308 23.23 -17.94 7.20
N GLU A 309 22.35 -18.94 7.14
CA GLU A 309 21.55 -19.28 5.96
C GLU A 309 20.60 -18.12 5.54
N LEU A 310 20.25 -17.23 6.47
CA LEU A 310 19.37 -16.07 6.21
C LEU A 310 20.08 -14.94 5.46
N LYS A 311 21.41 -15.01 5.30
CA LYS A 311 22.21 -13.97 4.64
C LYS A 311 22.04 -13.99 3.12
N ASP A 312 21.54 -15.07 2.54
CA ASP A 312 21.27 -15.23 1.12
C ASP A 312 19.92 -15.89 0.86
N ASN A 313 19.55 -16.03 -0.41
CA ASN A 313 18.25 -16.59 -0.81
C ASN A 313 18.27 -18.13 -0.97
N GLU A 314 19.39 -18.83 -0.72
CA GLU A 314 19.47 -20.28 -0.96
C GLU A 314 18.57 -21.07 0.00
N TYR A 315 18.46 -20.65 1.26
CA TYR A 315 17.54 -21.28 2.20
C TYR A 315 16.09 -21.23 1.71
N LEU A 316 15.68 -20.14 1.05
CA LEU A 316 14.33 -19.99 0.50
C LEU A 316 14.03 -21.04 -0.57
N LYS A 317 15.01 -21.41 -1.39
CA LYS A 317 14.85 -22.46 -2.41
C LYS A 317 14.63 -23.84 -1.82
N LEU A 318 15.01 -24.04 -0.55
CA LEU A 318 14.82 -25.30 0.16
C LEU A 318 13.50 -25.31 0.96
N VAL A 319 13.10 -24.17 1.52
CA VAL A 319 11.87 -24.07 2.34
C VAL A 319 10.62 -23.94 1.47
N LEU A 320 10.61 -23.09 0.43
CA LEU A 320 9.41 -22.85 -0.38
C LEU A 320 8.81 -24.11 -1.04
N PRO A 321 9.60 -25.11 -1.49
CA PRO A 321 9.05 -26.36 -2.02
C PRO A 321 8.20 -27.14 -1.01
N GLN A 322 8.42 -26.98 0.30
CA GLN A 322 7.58 -27.59 1.35
C GLN A 322 6.14 -27.05 1.34
N TYR A 323 5.94 -25.89 0.71
CA TYR A 323 4.64 -25.24 0.51
C TYR A 323 4.17 -25.32 -0.95
N GLY A 324 4.81 -26.16 -1.78
CA GLY A 324 4.49 -26.28 -3.21
C GLY A 324 4.83 -25.02 -4.01
N GLN A 325 5.86 -24.28 -3.60
CA GLN A 325 6.24 -22.99 -4.18
C GLN A 325 7.72 -22.94 -4.52
N GLN A 326 8.11 -21.95 -5.34
CA GLN A 326 9.49 -21.68 -5.69
C GLN A 326 9.78 -20.18 -5.78
N LEU A 327 11.04 -19.82 -5.55
CA LEU A 327 11.56 -18.48 -5.75
C LEU A 327 11.97 -18.30 -7.22
N VAL A 328 11.51 -17.23 -7.85
CA VAL A 328 11.90 -16.85 -9.22
C VAL A 328 12.55 -15.48 -9.21
N ASN A 329 13.85 -15.43 -9.49
CA ASN A 329 14.60 -14.17 -9.56
C ASN A 329 14.16 -13.36 -10.78
N LEU A 330 13.90 -12.07 -10.56
CA LEU A 330 13.56 -11.16 -11.66
C LEU A 330 14.80 -10.77 -12.46
N SER A 331 14.62 -10.47 -13.74
CA SER A 331 15.72 -10.07 -14.64
C SER A 331 16.13 -8.61 -14.41
N THR A 332 17.41 -8.31 -14.61
CA THR A 332 17.88 -6.91 -14.69
C THR A 332 17.35 -6.22 -15.94
N ASP A 333 17.08 -4.93 -15.83
CA ASP A 333 16.70 -4.09 -16.96
C ASP A 333 17.85 -4.03 -17.98
N LYS A 334 17.51 -3.81 -19.25
CA LYS A 334 18.46 -3.71 -20.35
C LYS A 334 18.49 -2.27 -20.86
N ASN A 335 19.65 -1.64 -20.80
CA ASN A 335 19.87 -0.28 -21.29
C ASN A 335 20.46 -0.34 -22.70
N PRO A 336 19.90 0.38 -23.69
CA PRO A 336 20.48 0.44 -25.03
C PRO A 336 21.82 1.18 -25.00
N ILE A 337 22.82 0.67 -25.69
CA ILE A 337 24.14 1.31 -25.85
C ILE A 337 24.07 2.27 -27.03
N PRO A 338 24.14 3.61 -26.81
CA PRO A 338 24.04 4.59 -27.89
C PRO A 338 25.12 4.37 -28.96
N GLY A 339 24.75 4.54 -30.24
CA GLY A 339 25.70 4.48 -31.37
C GLY A 339 26.07 3.09 -31.87
N THR A 340 25.36 2.04 -31.43
CA THR A 340 25.56 0.66 -31.93
C THR A 340 24.54 0.28 -33.00
N ASN A 341 25.00 -0.40 -34.08
CA ASN A 341 24.13 -0.96 -35.12
C ASN A 341 24.56 -2.41 -35.46
N PRO A 342 23.73 -3.44 -35.19
CA PRO A 342 22.43 -3.35 -34.51
C PRO A 342 22.57 -2.86 -33.06
N VAL A 343 21.48 -2.33 -32.49
CA VAL A 343 21.45 -1.84 -31.11
C VAL A 343 21.90 -2.94 -30.17
N LYS A 344 22.97 -2.67 -29.42
CA LYS A 344 23.46 -3.52 -28.33
C LYS A 344 22.88 -3.03 -27.01
N TYR A 345 22.82 -3.92 -26.04
CA TYR A 345 22.29 -3.63 -24.70
C TYR A 345 23.29 -4.03 -23.63
N GLU A 346 23.31 -3.27 -22.55
CA GLU A 346 23.99 -3.63 -21.31
C GLU A 346 22.98 -3.85 -20.18
N ASN A 347 23.36 -4.67 -19.20
CA ASN A 347 22.50 -4.92 -18.05
C ASN A 347 22.63 -3.76 -17.06
N SER A 348 21.48 -3.28 -16.60
CA SER A 348 21.36 -2.37 -15.47
C SER A 348 21.52 -3.12 -14.14
N ASP A 349 21.88 -2.43 -13.06
CA ASP A 349 21.75 -2.99 -11.71
C ASP A 349 20.28 -3.02 -11.23
N TRP A 350 19.40 -2.31 -11.94
CA TRP A 350 17.98 -2.18 -11.63
C TRP A 350 17.16 -3.29 -12.27
N LYS A 351 16.05 -3.63 -11.63
CA LYS A 351 15.06 -4.62 -12.10
C LYS A 351 13.67 -3.99 -12.25
N THR A 352 13.61 -2.68 -12.48
CA THR A 352 12.39 -1.87 -12.41
C THR A 352 11.32 -2.36 -13.38
N ASN A 353 11.68 -2.70 -14.62
CA ASN A 353 10.70 -3.17 -15.60
C ASN A 353 10.17 -4.55 -15.22
N SER A 354 11.05 -5.49 -14.87
CA SER A 354 10.64 -6.83 -14.43
C SER A 354 9.76 -6.80 -13.18
N ILE A 355 9.99 -5.85 -12.26
CA ILE A 355 9.16 -5.64 -11.07
C ILE A 355 7.76 -5.16 -11.49
N LYS A 356 7.68 -4.17 -12.40
CA LYS A 356 6.39 -3.66 -12.89
C LYS A 356 5.61 -4.72 -13.66
N ASP A 357 6.29 -5.51 -14.50
CA ASP A 357 5.69 -6.62 -15.23
C ASP A 357 5.09 -7.65 -14.26
N ALA A 358 5.85 -8.04 -13.23
CA ALA A 358 5.35 -8.93 -12.17
C ALA A 358 4.10 -8.37 -11.46
N LEU A 359 4.11 -7.07 -11.11
CA LEU A 359 2.95 -6.43 -10.47
C LEU A 359 1.73 -6.36 -11.40
N ASN A 360 1.93 -6.10 -12.68
CA ASN A 360 0.86 -6.12 -13.68
C ASN A 360 0.28 -7.55 -13.86
N GLU A 361 1.08 -8.59 -13.61
CA GLU A 361 0.63 -9.99 -13.57
C GLU A 361 -0.02 -10.39 -12.24
N GLY A 362 -0.15 -9.48 -11.27
CA GLY A 362 -0.71 -9.80 -9.97
C GLY A 362 0.28 -10.46 -9.01
N LYS A 363 1.59 -10.32 -9.21
CA LYS A 363 2.63 -10.95 -8.39
C LYS A 363 3.35 -9.90 -7.53
N PRO A 364 3.19 -9.91 -6.20
CA PRO A 364 3.97 -9.03 -5.33
C PRO A 364 5.44 -9.48 -5.32
N VAL A 365 6.35 -8.53 -5.13
CA VAL A 365 7.78 -8.75 -5.33
C VAL A 365 8.54 -8.55 -4.02
N VAL A 366 9.29 -9.55 -3.57
CA VAL A 366 10.24 -9.36 -2.47
C VAL A 366 11.48 -8.68 -3.01
N VAL A 367 11.89 -7.59 -2.36
CA VAL A 367 13.06 -6.80 -2.76
C VAL A 367 14.01 -6.56 -1.61
N GLY A 368 15.29 -6.34 -1.94
CA GLY A 368 16.27 -5.77 -1.04
C GLY A 368 16.41 -4.27 -1.24
N GLY A 369 16.76 -3.56 -0.17
CA GLY A 369 17.18 -2.17 -0.20
C GLY A 369 18.29 -1.90 0.80
N LYS A 370 18.95 -0.74 0.66
CA LYS A 370 19.93 -0.22 1.62
C LYS A 370 19.32 0.99 2.32
N PHE A 371 18.88 0.76 3.55
CA PHE A 371 18.24 1.78 4.37
C PHE A 371 19.26 2.41 5.30
N ASP A 372 19.13 3.72 5.47
CA ASP A 372 19.99 4.50 6.36
C ASP A 372 19.09 5.33 7.28
N VAL A 373 18.15 4.64 7.93
CA VAL A 373 17.11 5.23 8.77
C VAL A 373 17.04 4.42 10.06
N TYR A 374 17.53 4.99 11.15
CA TYR A 374 17.50 4.31 12.45
C TYR A 374 16.09 3.78 12.79
N PRO A 375 15.97 2.52 13.28
CA PRO A 375 17.05 1.60 13.64
C PRO A 375 17.61 0.75 12.49
N VAL A 376 17.04 0.83 11.28
CA VAL A 376 17.47 0.07 10.10
C VAL A 376 18.53 0.86 9.32
N THR A 377 19.80 0.52 9.55
CA THR A 377 20.96 1.23 8.97
C THR A 377 21.77 0.39 7.96
N GLU A 378 21.22 -0.75 7.56
CA GLU A 378 21.87 -1.70 6.66
C GLU A 378 20.91 -2.29 5.60
N GLY A 379 21.20 -3.50 5.12
CA GLY A 379 20.35 -4.22 4.19
C GLY A 379 18.99 -4.57 4.82
N HIS A 380 17.92 -4.29 4.10
CA HIS A 380 16.54 -4.56 4.55
C HIS A 380 15.72 -5.23 3.46
N ARG A 381 14.74 -6.03 3.86
CA ARG A 381 13.81 -6.73 2.95
C ARG A 381 12.39 -6.23 3.16
N LEU A 382 11.69 -6.04 2.06
CA LEU A 382 10.30 -5.61 2.02
C LEU A 382 9.61 -6.18 0.77
N VAL A 383 8.31 -5.96 0.67
CA VAL A 383 7.50 -6.40 -0.46
C VAL A 383 7.00 -5.19 -1.25
N ILE A 384 7.26 -5.14 -2.54
CA ILE A 384 6.58 -4.19 -3.43
C ILE A 384 5.22 -4.80 -3.79
N VAL A 385 4.17 -4.05 -3.50
CA VAL A 385 2.78 -4.42 -3.78
C VAL A 385 2.14 -3.52 -4.83
N GLY A 386 2.83 -2.49 -5.29
CA GLY A 386 2.35 -1.63 -6.35
C GLY A 386 3.38 -0.60 -6.76
N TYR A 387 3.01 0.21 -7.74
CA TYR A 387 3.78 1.37 -8.15
C TYR A 387 2.86 2.47 -8.62
N ASP A 388 3.34 3.70 -8.58
CA ASP A 388 2.75 4.82 -9.30
C ASP A 388 3.81 5.55 -10.14
N SER A 389 3.46 6.73 -10.66
CA SER A 389 4.37 7.54 -11.47
C SER A 389 5.59 8.04 -10.68
N THR A 390 5.56 7.97 -9.36
CA THR A 390 6.51 8.65 -8.46
C THR A 390 7.32 7.69 -7.59
N GLY A 391 6.80 6.49 -7.33
CA GLY A 391 7.50 5.52 -6.51
C GLY A 391 6.86 4.13 -6.44
N TRP A 392 7.43 3.34 -5.54
CA TRP A 392 6.94 2.02 -5.16
C TRP A 392 5.92 2.14 -4.03
N ILE A 393 4.86 1.36 -4.11
CA ILE A 393 3.96 1.12 -2.98
C ILE A 393 4.36 -0.21 -2.37
N VAL A 394 4.66 -0.21 -1.07
CA VAL A 394 5.31 -1.33 -0.40
C VAL A 394 4.55 -1.80 0.83
N HIS A 395 4.84 -3.04 1.23
CA HIS A 395 4.66 -3.56 2.57
C HIS A 395 6.05 -3.68 3.20
N ASP A 396 6.38 -2.74 4.05
CA ASP A 396 7.63 -2.75 4.80
C ASP A 396 7.39 -3.39 6.17
N PRO A 397 7.85 -4.63 6.40
CA PRO A 397 7.50 -5.38 7.60
C PRO A 397 8.03 -4.74 8.90
N PHE A 398 9.01 -3.85 8.83
CA PHE A 398 9.52 -3.15 10.01
C PHE A 398 8.61 -1.95 10.39
N GLY A 399 8.04 -1.27 9.40
CA GLY A 399 7.27 -0.04 9.58
C GLY A 399 7.51 0.97 8.44
N ASN A 400 6.94 2.17 8.53
CA ASN A 400 7.13 3.18 7.49
C ASN A 400 8.46 3.95 7.65
N ALA A 401 9.41 3.69 6.75
CA ALA A 401 10.73 4.31 6.73
C ALA A 401 10.74 5.82 6.40
N ASN A 402 9.65 6.38 5.85
CA ASN A 402 9.53 7.82 5.64
C ASN A 402 9.34 8.59 6.96
N VAL A 403 8.97 7.89 8.03
CA VAL A 403 8.77 8.47 9.35
C VAL A 403 10.00 8.20 10.21
N THR A 404 10.52 9.24 10.86
CA THR A 404 11.69 9.11 11.74
C THR A 404 11.48 8.02 12.78
N GLY A 405 12.43 7.08 12.87
CA GLY A 405 12.35 5.96 13.79
C GLY A 405 11.43 4.83 13.34
N TYR A 406 11.06 4.77 12.06
CA TYR A 406 10.16 3.75 11.51
C TYR A 406 8.80 3.67 12.22
N LYS A 407 8.30 4.82 12.69
CA LYS A 407 7.03 4.86 13.41
C LYS A 407 5.86 4.62 12.47
N GLY A 408 4.87 3.86 12.95
CA GLY A 408 3.64 3.57 12.21
C GLY A 408 3.75 2.36 11.28
N SER A 409 2.64 2.03 10.62
CA SER A 409 2.52 0.84 9.77
C SER A 409 3.24 1.00 8.43
N GLY A 410 3.98 -0.03 8.01
CA GLY A 410 4.57 -0.13 6.67
C GLY A 410 3.62 -0.65 5.59
N MET A 411 2.35 -0.90 5.92
CA MET A 411 1.31 -1.32 4.98
C MET A 411 1.07 -0.22 3.94
N TYR A 412 1.11 -0.54 2.64
CA TYR A 412 1.00 0.39 1.51
C TYR A 412 1.80 1.70 1.69
N ALA A 413 3.02 1.63 2.24
CA ALA A 413 3.88 2.80 2.33
C ALA A 413 4.38 3.20 0.93
N HIS A 414 4.44 4.50 0.63
CA HIS A 414 4.93 4.99 -0.65
C HIS A 414 6.39 5.43 -0.57
N TYR A 415 7.27 4.79 -1.33
CA TYR A 415 8.70 5.08 -1.38
C TYR A 415 9.12 5.52 -2.77
N ASP A 416 9.59 6.77 -2.88
CA ASP A 416 10.08 7.34 -4.14
C ASP A 416 11.06 6.43 -4.90
N TYR A 417 10.99 6.44 -6.22
CA TYR A 417 11.98 5.75 -7.04
C TYR A 417 13.40 6.24 -6.75
N GLY A 418 14.36 5.31 -6.79
CA GLY A 418 15.76 5.58 -6.48
C GLY A 418 16.08 5.68 -4.98
N LYS A 419 15.06 5.82 -4.12
CA LYS A 419 15.26 5.87 -2.67
C LYS A 419 15.66 4.49 -2.14
N TRP A 420 16.64 4.48 -1.23
CA TRP A 420 17.17 3.27 -0.56
C TRP A 420 17.56 2.13 -1.51
N ASN A 421 17.86 2.43 -2.77
CA ASN A 421 18.21 1.44 -3.79
C ASN A 421 17.18 0.31 -3.95
N ILE A 422 15.90 0.57 -3.69
CA ILE A 422 14.84 -0.44 -3.78
C ILE A 422 14.64 -0.85 -5.24
N GLY A 423 14.80 -2.14 -5.53
CA GLY A 423 14.78 -2.68 -6.89
C GLY A 423 16.16 -2.75 -7.54
N LYS A 424 17.22 -2.36 -6.81
CA LYS A 424 18.61 -2.64 -7.16
C LYS A 424 19.05 -3.95 -6.50
N GLY A 425 19.68 -4.84 -7.25
CA GLY A 425 20.20 -6.08 -6.69
C GLY A 425 19.11 -7.13 -6.49
N VAL A 426 18.67 -7.39 -5.25
CA VAL A 426 17.75 -8.52 -5.02
C VAL A 426 16.30 -8.12 -5.33
N ALA A 427 15.68 -8.83 -6.26
CA ALA A 427 14.23 -8.81 -6.48
C ALA A 427 13.77 -10.19 -6.99
N PHE A 428 12.74 -10.75 -6.38
CA PHE A 428 12.17 -12.04 -6.78
C PHE A 428 10.67 -12.09 -6.49
N VAL A 429 9.99 -12.93 -7.26
CA VAL A 429 8.61 -13.35 -6.99
C VAL A 429 8.59 -14.77 -6.44
N ILE A 430 7.46 -15.16 -5.90
CA ILE A 430 7.19 -16.56 -5.52
C ILE A 430 6.11 -17.08 -6.48
N GLU A 431 6.32 -18.27 -7.00
CA GLU A 431 5.37 -18.94 -7.90
C GLU A 431 5.01 -20.31 -7.34
N ASN A 432 3.78 -20.75 -7.60
CA ASN A 432 3.37 -22.12 -7.29
C ASN A 432 4.07 -23.08 -8.24
N LEU A 433 4.57 -24.18 -7.70
CA LEU A 433 5.09 -25.29 -8.51
C LEU A 433 3.95 -25.87 -9.36
N PRO A 434 4.26 -26.35 -10.58
CA PRO A 434 3.27 -27.06 -11.39
C PRO A 434 2.68 -28.23 -10.58
N LYS A 435 1.36 -28.37 -10.59
CA LYS A 435 0.71 -29.57 -10.06
C LYS A 435 0.99 -30.72 -11.03
N GLU A 436 1.62 -31.77 -10.55
CA GLU A 436 1.82 -33.03 -11.29
C GLU A 436 0.49 -33.73 -11.61
#